data_AF-A0AAD5X8G7-F1
#
_entry.id   AF-A0AAD5X8G7-F1
#
_cell.length_a   1.000
_cell.length_b   1.000
_cell.length_c   1.000
_cell.angle_alpha   90.00
_cell.angle_beta   90.00
_cell.angle_gamma   90.00
#
_symmetry.space_group_name_H-M   'P 1'
#
loop_
_entity.id
_entity.type
_entity.pdbx_description
1 polymer ?
#
loop_
_entity_poly.entity_id
_entity_poly.type
_entity_poly.pdbx_seq_one_letter_code
_entity_poly.pdbx_strand_id
1 'polypeptide(L)'
;MKLFTHNMLQCHVKNCTSNNFPLRIEEAELEAAEAEFNEDFMRRIISRLDWDALRSTAVSLGLNTLPETLPEEPDEEFLKNLHNVIMEVG
;
A
#
# COMPACT_ATOMS: atom_id res chain seq x y z
N MET A 1 11.55 1.98 0.67
CA MET A 1 10.61 1.86 1.82
C MET A 1 9.36 1.14 1.34
N LYS A 2 8.91 0.11 2.06
CA LYS A 2 7.72 -0.65 1.65
C LYS A 2 6.44 0.20 1.71
N LEU A 3 5.56 0.05 0.73
CA LEU A 3 4.27 0.79 0.68
C LEU A 3 3.34 0.45 1.84
N PHE A 4 3.47 -0.76 2.41
CA PHE A 4 2.79 -1.09 3.66
C PHE A 4 3.09 -0.08 4.78
N THR A 5 4.37 0.28 4.96
CA THR A 5 4.79 1.24 5.98
C THR A 5 4.24 2.63 5.68
N HIS A 6 4.32 3.07 4.42
CA HIS A 6 3.78 4.37 4.00
C HIS A 6 2.28 4.52 4.31
N ASN A 7 1.49 3.48 4.07
CA ASN A 7 0.06 3.48 4.33
C ASN A 7 -0.30 3.59 5.82
N MET A 8 0.69 3.51 6.73
CA MET A 8 0.54 3.72 8.18
C MET A 8 1.12 5.06 8.65
N LEU A 9 1.77 5.85 7.78
CA LEU A 9 2.42 7.10 8.14
C LEU A 9 1.49 8.29 7.96
N GLN A 10 1.35 9.10 9.00
CA GLN A 10 0.56 10.34 8.99
C GLN A 10 1.39 11.52 9.50
N CYS A 11 1.08 12.72 9.03
CA CYS A 11 1.68 13.96 9.50
C CYS A 11 1.17 14.31 10.90
N HIS A 12 2.10 14.48 11.85
CA HIS A 12 1.81 14.84 13.25
C HIS A 12 2.31 16.24 13.62
N VAL A 13 2.69 17.06 12.63
CA VAL A 13 3.08 18.45 12.86
C VAL A 13 1.88 19.23 13.41
N LYS A 14 2.14 20.19 14.32
CA LYS A 14 1.10 21.04 14.90
C LYS A 14 0.28 21.71 13.79
N ASN A 15 -1.05 21.58 13.86
CA ASN A 15 -2.04 22.06 12.88
C ASN A 15 -2.10 21.29 11.54
N CYS A 16 -1.48 20.11 11.45
CA CYS A 16 -1.63 19.20 10.31
C CYS A 16 -2.80 18.23 10.57
N THR A 17 -4.04 18.67 10.36
CA THR A 17 -5.24 17.89 10.76
C THR A 17 -6.19 17.50 9.63
N SER A 18 -6.16 18.19 8.49
CA SER A 18 -7.13 18.00 7.39
C SER A 18 -6.56 17.36 6.13
N ASN A 19 -5.23 17.30 6.00
CA ASN A 19 -4.52 16.65 4.89
C ASN A 19 -3.23 16.00 5.41
N ASN A 20 -3.36 15.28 6.52
CA ASN A 20 -2.22 14.65 7.18
C ASN A 20 -1.98 13.20 6.71
N PHE A 21 -2.86 12.68 5.86
CA PHE A 21 -2.79 11.34 5.30
C PHE A 21 -3.55 11.26 3.96
N PRO A 22 -3.05 10.52 2.95
CA PRO A 22 -1.70 9.95 2.87
C PRO A 22 -0.62 11.03 2.68
N LEU A 23 0.61 10.70 3.07
CA LEU A 23 1.77 11.54 2.75
C LEU A 23 2.11 11.44 1.26
N ARG A 24 2.37 12.57 0.59
CA ARG A 24 2.77 12.55 -0.81
C ARG A 24 4.22 12.07 -0.94
N ILE A 25 4.44 11.10 -1.83
CA ILE A 25 5.79 10.68 -2.25
C ILE A 25 6.14 11.48 -3.51
N GLU A 26 7.30 12.13 -3.50
CA GLU A 26 7.86 12.86 -4.65
C GLU A 26 9.28 12.36 -4.90
N GLU A 27 9.69 12.29 -6.17
CA GLU A 27 11.06 11.93 -6.58
C GLU A 27 11.55 10.58 -6.01
N ALA A 28 10.72 9.53 -6.06
CA ALA A 28 11.08 8.21 -5.58
C ALA A 28 11.72 7.32 -6.67
N GLU A 29 12.80 6.64 -6.29
CA GLU A 29 13.35 5.50 -7.02
C GLU A 29 12.74 4.21 -6.45
N LEU A 30 12.14 3.39 -7.30
CA LEU A 30 11.54 2.12 -6.90
C LEU A 30 12.54 0.98 -7.05
N GLU A 31 12.75 0.25 -5.96
CA GLU A 31 13.47 -1.01 -5.96
C GLU A 31 12.52 -2.17 -5.64
N ALA A 32 12.76 -3.30 -6.28
CA ALA A 32 12.08 -4.55 -5.97
C ALA A 32 12.99 -5.39 -5.07
N ALA A 33 12.46 -5.83 -3.93
CA ALA A 33 13.13 -6.77 -3.05
C ALA A 33 12.16 -7.87 -2.63
N GLU A 34 12.52 -9.11 -2.95
CA GLU A 34 11.74 -10.31 -2.72
C GLU A 34 11.37 -10.47 -1.23
N ALA A 35 10.12 -10.85 -0.96
CA ALA A 35 9.64 -11.14 0.38
C ALA A 35 8.81 -12.43 0.38
N GLU A 36 8.95 -13.24 1.41
CA GLU A 36 8.18 -14.50 1.51
C GLU A 36 6.67 -14.19 1.58
N PHE A 37 5.91 -14.77 0.66
CA PHE A 37 4.45 -14.65 0.66
C PHE A 37 3.85 -15.46 1.82
N ASN A 38 2.97 -14.80 2.60
CA ASN A 38 2.23 -15.43 3.67
C ASN A 38 0.75 -15.05 3.58
N GLU A 39 -0.09 -16.00 3.18
CA GLU A 39 -1.52 -15.76 2.95
C GLU A 39 -2.24 -15.32 4.23
N ASP A 40 -1.98 -15.97 5.36
CA ASP A 40 -2.59 -15.62 6.65
C ASP A 40 -2.25 -14.19 7.07
N PHE A 41 -1.01 -13.77 6.84
CA PHE A 41 -0.57 -12.39 7.07
C PHE A 41 -1.33 -11.43 6.15
N MET A 42 -1.42 -11.74 4.86
CA MET A 42 -2.10 -10.89 3.88
C MET A 42 -3.59 -10.72 4.18
N ARG A 43 -4.28 -11.80 4.55
CA ARG A 43 -5.70 -11.76 4.97
C ARG A 43 -5.91 -10.94 6.23
N ARG A 44 -4.95 -10.91 7.15
CA ARG A 44 -5.02 -10.08 8.36
C ARG A 44 -4.73 -8.61 8.05
N ILE A 45 -3.69 -8.34 7.26
CA ILE A 45 -3.20 -6.99 7.04
C ILE A 45 -4.12 -6.16 6.15
N ILE A 46 -4.81 -6.79 5.20
CA ILE A 46 -5.67 -6.10 4.24
C ILE A 46 -6.74 -5.23 4.91
N SER A 47 -7.30 -5.71 6.03
CA SER A 47 -8.29 -4.98 6.83
C SER A 47 -7.75 -3.74 7.54
N ARG A 48 -6.43 -3.58 7.61
CA ARG A 48 -5.74 -2.43 8.24
C ARG A 48 -5.31 -1.39 7.23
N LEU A 49 -5.35 -1.70 5.94
CA LEU A 49 -4.93 -0.80 4.88
C LEU A 49 -6.03 0.23 4.63
N ASP A 50 -5.64 1.48 4.46
CA ASP A 50 -6.49 2.45 3.79
C ASP A 50 -6.35 2.23 2.28
N TRP A 51 -7.36 1.60 1.68
CA TRP A 51 -7.34 1.13 0.30
C TRP A 51 -7.21 2.29 -0.70
N ASP A 52 -7.96 3.36 -0.48
CA ASP A 52 -7.95 4.53 -1.38
C ASP A 52 -6.60 5.23 -1.34
N ALA A 53 -6.04 5.41 -0.14
CA ALA A 53 -4.71 5.98 0.04
C ALA A 53 -3.61 5.11 -0.57
N LEU A 54 -3.68 3.78 -0.37
CA LEU A 54 -2.71 2.84 -0.93
C LEU A 54 -2.76 2.89 -2.47
N ARG A 55 -3.96 2.79 -3.05
CA ARG A 55 -4.14 2.81 -4.50
C ARG A 55 -3.67 4.13 -5.09
N SER A 56 -4.05 5.26 -4.50
CA SER A 56 -3.61 6.59 -4.94
C SER A 56 -2.08 6.70 -4.95
N THR A 57 -1.44 6.22 -3.88
CA THR A 57 0.03 6.20 -3.77
C THR A 57 0.66 5.28 -4.82
N ALA A 58 0.16 4.06 -4.97
CA ALA A 58 0.64 3.09 -5.95
C ALA A 58 0.56 3.65 -7.38
N VAL A 59 -0.57 4.26 -7.76
CA VAL A 59 -0.76 4.91 -9.06
C VAL A 59 0.22 6.07 -9.25
N SER A 60 0.45 6.89 -8.22
CA SER A 60 1.42 7.99 -8.30
C SER A 60 2.87 7.52 -8.54
N LEU A 61 3.16 6.27 -8.19
CA LEU A 61 4.44 5.60 -8.40
C LEU A 61 4.46 4.75 -9.68
N GLY A 62 3.40 4.75 -10.48
CA GLY A 62 3.29 3.98 -11.73
C GLY A 62 2.87 2.52 -11.54
N LEU A 63 2.46 2.12 -10.35
CA LEU A 63 2.00 0.76 -10.02
C LEU A 63 0.47 0.67 -10.20
N ASN A 64 0.04 0.31 -11.40
CA ASN A 64 -1.39 0.26 -11.77
C ASN A 64 -2.00 -1.14 -11.69
N THR A 65 -1.51 -2.00 -10.80
CA THR A 65 -1.95 -3.41 -10.70
C THR A 65 -3.09 -3.63 -9.71
N LEU A 66 -3.39 -2.64 -8.85
CA LEU A 66 -4.45 -2.74 -7.86
C LEU A 66 -5.82 -2.34 -8.45
N PRO A 67 -6.90 -3.09 -8.15
CA PRO A 67 -8.24 -2.73 -8.59
C PRO A 67 -8.74 -1.45 -7.90
N GLU A 68 -9.76 -0.81 -8.49
CA GLU A 68 -10.36 0.41 -7.94
C GLU A 68 -10.95 0.19 -6.55
N THR A 69 -11.67 -0.91 -6.38
CA THR A 69 -12.29 -1.29 -5.12
C THR A 69 -11.68 -2.57 -4.59
N LEU A 70 -11.55 -2.67 -3.28
CA LEU A 70 -11.18 -3.91 -2.61
C LEU A 70 -12.26 -4.97 -2.89
N PRO A 71 -11.91 -6.16 -3.43
CA PRO A 71 -12.87 -7.25 -3.62
C PRO A 71 -13.47 -7.71 -2.28
N GLU A 72 -14.75 -8.06 -2.27
CA GLU A 72 -15.42 -8.60 -1.07
C GLU A 72 -14.78 -9.91 -0.61
N GLU A 73 -14.40 -10.76 -1.57
CA GLU A 73 -13.73 -12.04 -1.35
C GLU A 73 -12.38 -12.05 -2.07
N PRO A 74 -11.29 -11.62 -1.40
CA PRO A 74 -9.95 -11.66 -1.98
C PRO A 74 -9.45 -13.11 -2.09
N ASP A 75 -9.20 -13.53 -3.33
CA ASP A 75 -8.60 -14.82 -3.66
C ASP A 75 -7.07 -14.79 -3.53
N GLU A 76 -6.43 -15.96 -3.68
CA GLU A 76 -4.98 -16.10 -3.52
C GLU A 76 -4.20 -15.27 -4.56
N GLU A 77 -4.69 -15.18 -5.79
CA GLU A 77 -4.05 -14.42 -6.87
C GLU A 77 -4.03 -12.92 -6.56
N PHE A 78 -5.17 -12.38 -6.11
CA PHE A 78 -5.27 -11.02 -5.63
C PHE A 78 -4.34 -10.76 -4.43
N LEU A 79 -4.29 -11.68 -3.45
CA LEU A 79 -3.42 -11.54 -2.28
C LEU A 79 -1.93 -11.54 -2.65
N LYS A 80 -1.51 -12.33 -3.64
CA LYS A 80 -0.15 -12.29 -4.18
C LYS A 80 0.17 -10.97 -4.87
N ASN A 81 -0.74 -10.45 -5.69
CA ASN A 81 -0.56 -9.14 -6.32
C ASN A 81 -0.47 -8.03 -5.27
N LEU A 82 -1.34 -8.05 -4.25
CA LEU A 82 -1.28 -7.10 -3.14
C LEU A 82 0.04 -7.21 -2.37
N HIS A 83 0.52 -8.43 -2.07
CA HIS A 83 1.82 -8.67 -1.43
C HIS A 83 2.95 -8.02 -2.22
N ASN A 84 3.01 -8.22 -3.54
CA ASN A 84 4.05 -7.62 -4.38
C ASN A 84 4.06 -6.10 -4.23
N VAL A 85 2.88 -5.46 -4.28
CA VAL A 85 2.77 -4.00 -4.15
C VAL A 85 3.19 -3.50 -2.77
N ILE A 86 2.74 -4.15 -1.69
CA ILE A 86 2.92 -3.60 -0.33
C ILE A 86 4.20 -4.07 0.36
N MET A 87 4.75 -5.23 -0.04
CA MET A 87 5.90 -5.89 0.59
C MET A 87 7.14 -5.94 -0.29
N GLU A 88 7.03 -5.92 -1.61
CA GLU A 88 8.19 -6.13 -2.49
C GLU A 88 8.67 -4.84 -3.17
N VAL A 89 7.76 -3.91 -3.45
CA VAL A 89 8.07 -2.64 -4.11
C VAL A 89 8.26 -1.49 -3.11
N GLY A 90 9.37 -0.77 -3.26
CA GLY A 90 9.52 0.60 -2.76
C GLY A 90 10.84 0.94 -2.07
#